data_AF-A0A927JJC5-F1
#
_entry.id   AF-A0A927JJC5-F1
#
_cell.length_a   1.000
_cell.length_b   1.000
_cell.length_c   1.000
_cell.angle_alpha   90.00
_cell.angle_beta   90.00
_cell.angle_gamma   90.00
#
_symmetry.space_group_name_H-M   'P 1'
#
loop_
_entity.id
_entity.type
_entity.pdbx_description
1 polymer ?
#
loop_
_entity_poly.entity_id
_entity_poly.type
_entity_poly.pdbx_seq_one_letter_code
_entity_poly.pdbx_strand_id
1 'polypeptide(L)'
;MKTSLMSLATGILIAAAAIASPAQAAKVTFDFGLNGASRANGVFEFDDAKTGVLAFEDLKSFDMTTVGGPILLSDGTTQEFPSVTYSLTDILGLSNRYFGFDTAARTIVAGTFEGFAFPLVFAAYDDIGSTGFLIDFFNDGTGAGSITEYTARYMDGYDRISMTASVPEPASWALMLAGFAMVGGATRYRRRATRVAHA
;
A
#
# COMPACT_ATOMS: atom_id res chain seq x y z
N MET A 1 36.36 -55.62 -20.45
CA MET A 1 34.94 -55.28 -20.27
C MET A 1 34.79 -54.34 -19.08
N LYS A 2 34.91 -53.02 -19.31
CA LYS A 2 34.78 -51.98 -18.28
C LYS A 2 34.33 -50.68 -18.98
N THR A 3 33.02 -50.52 -19.20
CA THR A 3 32.41 -49.27 -19.67
C THR A 3 30.90 -49.40 -19.41
N SER A 4 30.32 -48.55 -18.54
CA SER A 4 28.89 -48.13 -18.53
C SER A 4 28.33 -47.86 -17.12
N LEU A 5 29.00 -47.10 -16.26
CA LEU A 5 28.44 -46.75 -14.93
C LEU A 5 28.68 -45.32 -14.44
N MET A 6 29.24 -44.42 -15.25
CA MET A 6 29.68 -43.09 -14.78
C MET A 6 28.90 -41.88 -15.32
N SER A 7 27.73 -42.06 -15.94
CA SER A 7 27.00 -40.94 -16.59
C SER A 7 25.74 -40.43 -15.87
N LEU A 8 25.31 -41.02 -14.75
CA LEU A 8 23.97 -40.70 -14.19
C LEU A 8 23.96 -39.72 -13.00
N ALA A 9 25.12 -39.25 -12.52
CA ALA A 9 25.20 -38.45 -11.29
C ALA A 9 25.22 -36.91 -11.53
N THR A 10 25.33 -36.43 -12.77
CA THR A 10 25.59 -35.00 -13.07
C THR A 10 24.32 -34.23 -13.51
N GLY A 11 23.14 -34.86 -13.52
CA GLY A 11 21.94 -34.29 -14.15
C GLY A 11 20.98 -33.49 -13.27
N ILE A 12 21.18 -33.39 -11.95
CA ILE A 12 20.17 -32.85 -11.01
C ILE A 12 20.76 -31.78 -10.07
N LEU A 13 21.46 -30.78 -10.60
CA LEU A 13 21.98 -29.67 -9.79
C LEU A 13 21.71 -28.25 -10.34
N ILE A 14 20.96 -28.10 -11.44
CA ILE A 14 20.73 -26.77 -12.07
C ILE A 14 19.32 -26.18 -11.81
N ALA A 15 18.40 -26.90 -11.15
CA ALA A 15 17.01 -26.44 -10.99
C ALA A 15 16.71 -25.63 -9.71
N ALA A 16 17.73 -25.03 -9.08
CA ALA A 16 17.56 -24.17 -7.90
C ALA A 16 18.22 -22.80 -8.08
N ALA A 17 18.31 -22.30 -9.31
CA ALA A 17 18.42 -20.87 -9.52
C ALA A 17 17.15 -20.25 -8.94
N ALA A 18 17.25 -19.72 -7.73
CA ALA A 18 16.21 -18.95 -7.07
C ALA A 18 15.73 -17.91 -8.08
N ILE A 19 14.53 -18.13 -8.63
CA ILE A 19 13.80 -17.10 -9.35
C ILE A 19 13.46 -16.10 -8.25
N ALA A 20 14.34 -15.14 -8.01
CA ALA A 20 14.01 -13.97 -7.23
C ALA A 20 12.85 -13.33 -7.98
N SER A 21 11.64 -13.54 -7.48
CA SER A 21 10.46 -12.87 -7.99
C SER A 21 10.80 -11.39 -8.02
N PRO A 22 10.61 -10.67 -9.14
CA PRO A 22 10.79 -9.23 -9.14
C PRO A 22 9.93 -8.66 -8.00
N ALA A 23 10.49 -7.73 -7.23
CA ALA A 23 9.79 -7.12 -6.12
C ALA A 23 8.47 -6.50 -6.64
N GLN A 24 7.36 -7.14 -6.27
CA GLN A 24 6.04 -6.73 -6.74
C GLN A 24 5.69 -5.43 -6.03
N ALA A 25 5.13 -4.47 -6.77
CA ALA A 25 4.63 -3.25 -6.16
C ALA A 25 3.43 -3.60 -5.27
N ALA A 26 3.52 -3.27 -3.98
CA ALA A 26 2.40 -3.40 -3.07
C ALA A 26 1.50 -2.17 -3.24
N LYS A 27 0.21 -2.41 -3.50
CA LYS A 27 -0.80 -1.36 -3.72
C LYS A 27 -1.70 -1.22 -2.51
N VAL A 28 -1.92 0.00 -2.06
CA VAL A 28 -2.78 0.31 -0.91
C VAL A 28 -3.76 1.39 -1.30
N THR A 29 -5.05 1.07 -1.23
CA THR A 29 -6.14 2.03 -1.36
C THR A 29 -6.53 2.53 0.03
N PHE A 30 -6.79 3.82 0.14
CA PHE A 30 -7.25 4.45 1.37
C PHE A 30 -8.48 5.34 1.12
N ASP A 31 -9.30 5.48 2.15
CA ASP A 31 -10.48 6.35 2.17
C ASP A 31 -10.67 6.95 3.56
N PHE A 32 -10.70 8.27 3.60
CA PHE A 32 -11.12 9.09 4.73
C PHE A 32 -12.58 9.47 4.53
N GLY A 33 -13.44 9.08 5.45
CA GLY A 33 -14.87 9.32 5.37
C GLY A 33 -15.43 10.06 6.58
N LEU A 34 -16.56 10.73 6.37
CA LEU A 34 -17.36 11.39 7.39
C LEU A 34 -18.83 11.04 7.19
N ASN A 35 -19.52 10.57 8.24
CA ASN A 35 -20.95 10.25 8.18
C ASN A 35 -21.32 9.32 7.02
N GLY A 36 -20.43 8.38 6.69
CA GLY A 36 -20.62 7.41 5.60
C GLY A 36 -20.29 7.92 4.18
N ALA A 37 -19.89 9.17 4.01
CA ALA A 37 -19.43 9.73 2.73
C ALA A 37 -17.90 9.85 2.68
N SER A 38 -17.29 9.64 1.51
CA SER A 38 -15.85 9.86 1.29
C SER A 38 -15.52 11.35 1.24
N ARG A 39 -14.42 11.74 1.89
CA ARG A 39 -13.89 13.12 1.95
C ARG A 39 -12.51 13.25 1.33
N ALA A 40 -11.69 12.22 1.45
CA ALA A 40 -10.48 12.08 0.68
C ALA A 40 -10.24 10.60 0.43
N ASN A 41 -9.88 10.23 -0.79
CA ASN A 41 -9.55 8.85 -1.10
C ASN A 41 -8.41 8.82 -2.09
N GLY A 42 -7.71 7.70 -2.12
CA GLY A 42 -6.54 7.59 -2.96
C GLY A 42 -5.93 6.22 -2.95
N VAL A 43 -4.80 6.15 -3.61
CA VAL A 43 -4.02 4.94 -3.75
C VAL A 43 -2.55 5.29 -3.76
N PHE A 44 -1.74 4.43 -3.16
CA PHE A 44 -0.31 4.50 -3.30
C PHE A 44 0.27 3.12 -3.56
N GLU A 45 1.42 3.11 -4.23
CA GLU A 45 2.19 1.90 -4.47
C GLU A 45 3.59 2.08 -3.93
N PHE A 46 4.15 1.02 -3.35
CA PHE A 46 5.52 1.01 -2.85
C PHE A 46 6.20 -0.32 -3.20
N ASP A 47 7.50 -0.38 -2.99
CA ASP A 47 8.24 -1.63 -3.14
C ASP A 47 8.04 -2.53 -1.92
N ASP A 48 7.44 -3.72 -2.06
CA ASP A 48 7.17 -4.61 -0.92
C ASP A 48 8.45 -5.14 -0.24
N ALA A 49 9.63 -4.96 -0.85
CA ALA A 49 10.91 -5.22 -0.21
C ALA A 49 11.32 -4.13 0.81
N LYS A 50 10.70 -2.95 0.77
CA LYS A 50 10.95 -1.86 1.72
C LYS A 50 10.32 -2.20 3.07
N THR A 51 11.10 -2.00 4.13
CA THR A 51 10.68 -2.27 5.52
C THR A 51 10.72 -1.00 6.35
N GLY A 52 9.85 -0.93 7.36
CA GLY A 52 9.78 0.21 8.28
C GLY A 52 8.67 1.19 7.94
N VAL A 53 8.83 2.45 8.36
CA VAL A 53 7.88 3.53 8.08
C VAL A 53 8.33 4.24 6.81
N LEU A 54 7.48 4.19 5.78
CA LEU A 54 7.73 4.82 4.48
C LEU A 54 7.44 6.33 4.54
N ALA A 55 8.22 7.10 3.78
CA ALA A 55 7.92 8.48 3.40
C ALA A 55 7.43 8.57 1.94
N PHE A 56 7.03 9.76 1.47
CA PHE A 56 6.60 9.96 0.08
C PHE A 56 7.68 9.57 -0.93
N GLU A 57 8.95 9.80 -0.58
CA GLU A 57 10.11 9.48 -1.39
C GLU A 57 10.33 7.97 -1.59
N ASP A 58 9.71 7.12 -0.76
CA ASP A 58 9.75 5.66 -0.89
C ASP A 58 8.64 5.09 -1.80
N LEU A 59 7.69 5.92 -2.23
CA LEU A 59 6.56 5.49 -3.02
C LEU A 59 6.92 5.40 -4.51
N LYS A 60 6.35 4.40 -5.19
CA LYS A 60 6.39 4.25 -6.66
C LYS A 60 5.33 5.10 -7.34
N SER A 61 4.16 5.18 -6.71
CA SER A 61 3.06 6.05 -7.13
C SER A 61 2.24 6.48 -5.93
N PHE A 62 1.58 7.61 -6.07
CA PHE A 62 0.63 8.15 -5.11
C PHE A 62 -0.37 8.97 -5.90
N ASP A 63 -1.64 8.75 -5.64
CA ASP A 63 -2.74 9.57 -6.14
C ASP A 63 -3.75 9.74 -5.01
N MET A 64 -4.11 10.97 -4.70
CA MET A 64 -5.16 11.28 -3.73
C MET A 64 -6.11 12.30 -4.32
N THR A 65 -7.41 12.10 -4.14
CA THR A 65 -8.43 13.09 -4.47
C THR A 65 -9.12 13.52 -3.18
N THR A 66 -9.09 14.82 -2.88
CA THR A 66 -10.02 15.41 -1.92
C THR A 66 -11.37 15.53 -2.61
N VAL A 67 -12.39 14.98 -1.97
CA VAL A 67 -13.76 15.00 -2.47
C VAL A 67 -14.32 16.37 -2.10
N GLY A 68 -14.36 17.26 -3.10
CA GLY A 68 -15.10 18.50 -2.99
C GLY A 68 -16.60 18.21 -2.84
N GLY A 69 -17.35 19.24 -2.47
CA GLY A 69 -18.79 19.12 -2.33
C GLY A 69 -19.39 20.26 -1.52
N PRO A 70 -20.72 20.23 -1.32
CA PRO A 70 -21.39 21.21 -0.48
C PRO A 70 -20.97 21.04 0.98
N ILE A 71 -20.40 22.09 1.57
CA ILE A 71 -20.23 22.23 3.03
C ILE A 71 -21.23 23.27 3.54
N LEU A 72 -21.93 22.93 4.62
CA LEU A 72 -22.71 23.89 5.40
C LEU A 72 -21.77 24.70 6.29
N LEU A 73 -21.63 25.99 6.01
CA LEU A 73 -20.84 26.92 6.79
C LEU A 73 -21.55 27.32 8.09
N SER A 74 -20.80 27.91 9.02
CA SER A 74 -21.33 28.34 10.33
C SER A 74 -22.40 29.43 10.24
N ASP A 75 -22.47 30.15 9.12
CA ASP A 75 -23.54 31.14 8.84
C ASP A 75 -24.81 30.51 8.26
N GLY A 76 -24.84 29.18 8.10
CA GLY A 76 -25.95 28.42 7.55
C GLY A 76 -26.01 28.40 6.03
N THR A 77 -25.03 28.98 5.32
CA THR A 77 -24.93 28.89 3.87
C THR A 77 -24.22 27.62 3.43
N THR A 78 -24.57 27.11 2.24
CA THR A 78 -23.86 25.98 1.63
C THR A 78 -22.89 26.50 0.58
N GLN A 79 -21.61 26.13 0.70
CA GLN A 79 -20.59 26.43 -0.28
C GLN A 79 -20.14 25.15 -0.99
N GLU A 80 -20.11 25.16 -2.33
CA GLU A 80 -19.55 24.08 -3.11
C GLU A 80 -18.04 24.27 -3.29
N PHE A 81 -17.29 23.25 -2.91
CA PHE A 81 -15.84 23.18 -3.13
C PHE A 81 -15.53 22.21 -4.28
N PRO A 82 -14.59 22.54 -5.18
CA PRO A 82 -14.14 21.61 -6.20
C PRO A 82 -13.34 20.45 -5.58
N SER A 83 -13.37 19.29 -6.23
CA SER A 83 -12.44 18.20 -5.91
C SER A 83 -11.03 18.53 -6.41
N VAL A 84 -10.01 18.17 -5.65
CA VAL A 84 -8.60 18.39 -6.01
C VAL A 84 -7.87 17.06 -5.99
N THR A 85 -7.12 16.76 -7.05
CA THR A 85 -6.31 15.53 -7.16
C THR A 85 -4.83 15.88 -7.06
N TYR A 86 -4.11 15.11 -6.24
CA TYR A 86 -2.67 15.22 -6.00
C TYR A 86 -1.98 13.93 -6.45
N SER A 87 -1.08 14.05 -7.42
CA SER A 87 -0.17 12.96 -7.79
C SER A 87 1.10 12.99 -6.94
N LEU A 88 1.89 11.92 -7.00
CA LEU A 88 3.21 11.87 -6.37
C LEU A 88 4.13 12.99 -6.87
N THR A 89 4.02 13.36 -8.15
CA THR A 89 4.85 14.44 -8.72
C THR A 89 4.48 15.79 -8.11
N ASP A 90 3.19 16.07 -7.94
CA ASP A 90 2.70 17.30 -7.32
C ASP A 90 3.21 17.39 -5.88
N ILE A 91 3.08 16.29 -5.13
CA ILE A 91 3.52 16.20 -3.74
C ILE A 91 5.02 16.43 -3.64
N LEU A 92 5.84 15.73 -4.42
CA LEU A 92 7.30 15.89 -4.38
C LEU A 92 7.78 17.27 -4.85
N GLY A 93 6.90 18.10 -5.42
CA GLY A 93 7.17 19.51 -5.72
C GLY A 93 6.95 20.48 -4.55
N LEU A 94 6.31 20.05 -3.46
CA LEU A 94 5.96 20.89 -2.31
C LEU A 94 7.05 20.84 -1.22
N SER A 95 7.26 21.94 -0.50
CA SER A 95 8.35 22.06 0.49
C SER A 95 8.14 21.19 1.73
N ASN A 96 6.90 21.14 2.24
CA ASN A 96 6.60 20.54 3.54
C ASN A 96 5.75 19.30 3.36
N ARG A 97 6.28 18.13 3.76
CA ARG A 97 5.66 16.84 3.43
C ARG A 97 5.80 15.84 4.57
N TYR A 98 4.69 15.21 4.92
CA TYR A 98 4.65 14.10 5.85
C TYR A 98 3.81 12.95 5.28
N PHE A 99 4.40 11.77 5.27
CA PHE A 99 3.72 10.51 5.03
C PHE A 99 4.35 9.49 5.97
N GLY A 100 3.50 8.74 6.66
CA GLY A 100 3.92 7.64 7.53
C GLY A 100 3.09 6.41 7.25
N PHE A 101 3.70 5.38 6.68
CA PHE A 101 3.07 4.07 6.51
C PHE A 101 4.01 2.97 6.99
N ASP A 102 3.61 2.25 8.04
CA ASP A 102 4.35 1.09 8.54
C ASP A 102 4.06 -0.12 7.66
N THR A 103 5.08 -0.60 6.94
CA THR A 103 4.91 -1.74 6.02
C THR A 103 4.71 -3.08 6.72
N ALA A 104 5.16 -3.22 7.97
CA ALA A 104 4.97 -4.43 8.76
C ALA A 104 3.56 -4.51 9.35
N ALA A 105 3.09 -3.41 9.95
CA ALA A 105 1.74 -3.31 10.49
C ALA A 105 0.66 -3.10 9.41
N ARG A 106 1.07 -2.60 8.24
CA ARG A 106 0.20 -2.16 7.13
C ARG A 106 -0.82 -1.10 7.58
N THR A 107 -0.35 -0.15 8.39
CA THR A 107 -1.16 0.93 8.95
C THR A 107 -0.50 2.28 8.72
N ILE A 108 -1.32 3.33 8.62
CA ILE A 108 -0.85 4.71 8.71
C ILE A 108 -0.22 4.92 10.09
N VAL A 109 0.91 5.60 10.11
CA VAL A 109 1.59 6.07 11.31
C VAL A 109 1.45 7.58 11.34
N ALA A 110 0.89 8.10 12.42
CA ALA A 110 0.84 9.54 12.63
C ALA A 110 2.19 10.03 13.16
N GLY A 111 2.56 11.26 12.82
CA GLY A 111 3.83 11.83 13.26
C GLY A 111 3.77 13.33 13.41
N THR A 112 4.71 13.85 14.19
CA THR A 112 4.88 15.29 14.37
C THR A 112 5.71 15.83 13.23
N PHE A 113 5.19 16.85 12.56
CA PHE A 113 5.90 17.59 11.53
C PHE A 113 6.32 18.96 12.08
N GLU A 114 7.49 19.45 11.68
CA GLU A 114 7.99 20.74 12.15
C GLU A 114 6.99 21.84 11.77
N GLY A 115 6.61 22.66 12.75
CA GLY A 115 5.60 23.72 12.58
C GLY A 115 4.17 23.34 12.98
N PHE A 116 3.86 22.06 13.27
CA PHE A 116 2.56 21.65 13.79
C PHE A 116 2.64 21.05 15.19
N ALA A 117 1.69 21.43 16.05
CA ALA A 117 1.59 20.95 17.43
C ALA A 117 0.73 19.68 17.57
N PHE A 118 0.34 19.06 16.45
CA PHE A 118 -0.54 17.90 16.42
C PHE A 118 0.01 16.84 15.44
N PRO A 119 -0.33 15.56 15.65
CA PRO A 119 0.12 14.49 14.77
C PRO A 119 -0.61 14.55 13.42
N LEU A 120 0.17 14.54 12.34
CA LEU A 120 -0.31 14.47 10.97
C LEU A 120 -0.36 13.02 10.50
N VAL A 121 -1.32 12.71 9.63
CA VAL A 121 -1.42 11.44 8.90
C VAL A 121 -0.75 11.60 7.54
N PHE A 122 -1.28 12.51 6.73
CA PHE A 122 -0.73 12.88 5.43
C PHE A 122 -0.64 14.40 5.36
N ALA A 123 0.45 14.93 4.84
CA ALA A 123 0.58 16.35 4.59
C ALA A 123 1.50 16.58 3.41
N ALA A 124 1.13 17.50 2.53
CA ALA A 124 2.02 18.01 1.50
C ALA A 124 1.56 19.43 1.17
N TYR A 125 2.37 20.44 1.47
CA TYR A 125 2.00 21.84 1.27
C TYR A 125 3.24 22.73 1.05
N ASP A 126 3.05 23.91 0.45
CA ASP A 126 4.13 24.89 0.28
C ASP A 126 4.46 25.64 1.59
N ASP A 127 5.54 26.43 1.61
CA ASP A 127 6.00 27.12 2.83
C ASP A 127 5.04 28.17 3.39
N ILE A 128 4.01 28.55 2.63
CA ILE A 128 3.05 29.59 3.00
C ILE A 128 1.66 28.97 3.27
N GLY A 129 1.48 27.66 3.08
CA GLY A 129 0.19 26.98 3.18
C GLY A 129 -0.80 27.46 2.11
N SER A 130 -0.32 27.83 0.93
CA SER A 130 -1.17 28.36 -0.16
C SER A 130 -1.60 27.28 -1.16
N THR A 131 -0.86 26.18 -1.24
CA THR A 131 -1.14 25.02 -2.07
C THR A 131 -0.90 23.73 -1.29
N GLY A 132 -1.64 22.68 -1.62
CA GLY A 132 -1.49 21.36 -0.99
C GLY A 132 -2.60 21.01 0.00
N PHE A 133 -2.30 20.07 0.89
CA PHE A 133 -3.26 19.51 1.85
C PHE A 133 -2.60 19.11 3.17
N LEU A 134 -3.41 19.05 4.22
CA LEU A 134 -3.15 18.43 5.51
C LEU A 134 -4.28 17.48 5.86
N ILE A 135 -3.94 16.32 6.38
CA ILE A 135 -4.86 15.38 7.01
C ILE A 135 -4.29 15.04 8.38
N ASP A 136 -5.04 15.34 9.42
CA ASP A 136 -4.61 15.19 10.81
C ASP A 136 -5.58 14.36 11.63
N PHE A 137 -5.16 13.92 12.81
CA PHE A 137 -6.09 13.48 13.84
C PHE A 137 -6.39 14.67 14.76
N PHE A 138 -7.68 14.98 14.97
CA PHE A 138 -8.03 15.95 15.99
C PHE A 138 -7.77 15.32 17.35
N ASN A 139 -6.97 16.02 18.15
CA ASN A 139 -6.73 15.68 19.54
C ASN A 139 -7.81 16.30 20.45
N ASP A 140 -9.05 16.42 19.97
CA ASP A 140 -10.17 16.97 20.74
C ASP A 140 -10.88 15.91 21.61
N GLY A 141 -10.41 14.66 21.55
CA GLY A 141 -10.96 13.53 22.31
C GLY A 141 -12.19 12.89 21.68
N THR A 142 -12.65 13.34 20.51
CA THR A 142 -13.79 12.74 19.78
C THR A 142 -13.37 11.58 18.87
N GLY A 143 -12.06 11.45 18.59
CA GLY A 143 -11.52 10.46 17.67
C GLY A 143 -11.74 10.80 16.18
N ALA A 144 -12.31 11.97 15.88
CA ALA A 144 -12.39 12.51 14.53
C ALA A 144 -11.04 13.15 14.11
N GLY A 145 -10.84 13.39 12.82
CA GLY A 145 -9.70 14.15 12.29
C GLY A 145 -10.13 15.21 11.29
N SER A 146 -9.19 16.06 10.85
CA SER A 146 -9.44 17.08 9.83
C SER A 146 -8.82 16.73 8.49
N ILE A 147 -9.48 17.17 7.42
CA ILE A 147 -8.87 17.38 6.11
C ILE A 147 -8.89 18.88 5.85
N THR A 148 -7.72 19.46 5.64
CA THR A 148 -7.54 20.83 5.15
C THR A 148 -6.92 20.76 3.76
N GLU A 149 -7.53 21.39 2.79
CA GLU A 149 -7.03 21.50 1.42
C GLU A 149 -6.91 22.98 1.08
N TYR A 150 -5.70 23.41 0.75
CA TYR A 150 -5.35 24.82 0.67
C TYR A 150 -5.71 25.46 -0.67
N THR A 151 -5.70 24.69 -1.76
CA THR A 151 -5.93 25.21 -3.12
C THR A 151 -7.38 25.64 -3.32
N ALA A 152 -8.32 24.82 -2.88
CA ALA A 152 -9.76 25.09 -2.85
C ALA A 152 -10.21 25.79 -1.56
N ARG A 153 -9.32 25.95 -0.56
CA ARG A 153 -9.64 26.50 0.77
C ARG A 153 -10.75 25.71 1.47
N TYR A 154 -10.65 24.41 1.37
CA TYR A 154 -11.61 23.44 1.90
C TYR A 154 -11.13 22.94 3.26
N MET A 155 -12.01 22.90 4.24
CA MET A 155 -11.77 22.27 5.55
C MET A 155 -12.99 21.44 5.93
N ASP A 156 -12.77 20.17 6.28
CA ASP A 156 -13.83 19.26 6.71
C ASP A 156 -13.29 18.26 7.75
N GLY A 157 -14.21 17.57 8.42
CA GLY A 157 -13.88 16.49 9.35
C GLY A 157 -13.87 15.12 8.66
N TYR A 158 -13.33 14.13 9.34
CA TYR A 158 -13.55 12.71 9.05
C TYR A 158 -13.69 11.92 10.37
N ASP A 159 -14.50 10.86 10.34
CA ASP A 159 -14.74 9.95 11.48
C ASP A 159 -14.22 8.52 11.22
N ARG A 160 -13.78 8.26 9.98
CA ARG A 160 -13.38 6.94 9.52
C ARG A 160 -12.16 7.02 8.63
N ILE A 161 -11.20 6.15 8.88
CA ILE A 161 -10.12 5.82 7.95
C ILE A 161 -10.28 4.34 7.59
N SER A 162 -10.32 4.03 6.30
CA SER A 162 -10.25 2.66 5.83
C SER A 162 -9.08 2.48 4.88
N MET A 163 -8.37 1.36 5.03
CA MET A 163 -7.22 1.01 4.20
C MET A 163 -7.39 -0.43 3.74
N THR A 164 -7.16 -0.65 2.45
CA THR A 164 -7.19 -1.99 1.86
C THR A 164 -5.89 -2.18 1.08
N ALA A 165 -5.02 -3.04 1.60
CA ALA A 165 -3.86 -3.51 0.86
C ALA A 165 -4.31 -4.60 -0.12
N SER A 166 -3.84 -4.54 -1.37
CA SER A 166 -4.06 -5.61 -2.33
C SER A 166 -3.46 -6.92 -1.79
N VAL A 167 -4.30 -7.93 -1.63
CA VAL A 167 -3.87 -9.30 -1.29
C VAL A 167 -3.04 -9.85 -2.47
N PRO A 168 -2.02 -10.69 -2.22
CA PRO A 168 -1.23 -11.29 -3.30
C PRO A 168 -2.15 -11.87 -4.37
N GLU A 169 -1.92 -11.43 -5.61
CA GLU A 169 -2.82 -11.69 -6.72
C GLU A 169 -3.13 -13.19 -6.88
N PRO A 170 -4.28 -13.57 -7.48
CA PRO A 170 -4.63 -14.96 -7.76
C PRO A 170 -3.52 -15.77 -8.45
N ALA A 171 -2.62 -15.11 -9.18
CA ALA A 171 -1.43 -15.70 -9.77
C ALA A 171 -0.48 -16.33 -8.73
N SER A 172 -0.24 -15.66 -7.60
CA SER A 172 0.62 -16.16 -6.51
C SER A 172 0.02 -17.42 -5.88
N TRP A 173 -1.30 -17.47 -5.73
CA TRP A 173 -2.00 -18.65 -5.24
C TRP A 173 -1.95 -19.79 -6.26
N ALA A 174 -2.15 -19.48 -7.53
CA ALA A 174 -2.04 -20.44 -8.61
C ALA A 174 -0.63 -21.04 -8.71
N LEU A 175 0.42 -20.23 -8.52
CA LEU A 175 1.80 -20.69 -8.55
C LEU A 175 2.13 -21.59 -7.35
N MET A 176 1.65 -21.22 -6.16
CA MET A 176 1.74 -22.08 -4.97
C MET A 176 1.03 -23.42 -5.18
N LEU A 177 -0.21 -23.40 -5.69
CA LEU A 177 -0.98 -24.60 -6.01
C LEU A 177 -0.32 -25.44 -7.10
N ALA A 178 0.21 -24.82 -8.15
CA ALA A 178 0.97 -25.51 -9.19
C ALA A 178 2.23 -26.16 -8.61
N GLY A 179 2.95 -25.49 -7.70
CA GLY A 179 4.07 -26.04 -6.95
C GLY A 179 3.67 -27.29 -6.16
N PHE A 180 2.59 -27.22 -5.39
CA PHE A 180 2.07 -28.38 -4.65
C PHE A 180 1.60 -29.51 -5.57
N ALA A 181 0.94 -29.19 -6.69
CA ALA A 181 0.50 -30.17 -7.67
C ALA A 181 1.69 -30.90 -8.32
N MET A 182 2.78 -30.19 -8.62
CA MET A 182 4.00 -30.78 -9.17
C MET A 182 4.67 -31.71 -8.15
N VAL A 183 4.82 -31.30 -6.89
CA VAL A 183 5.40 -32.14 -5.82
C VAL A 183 4.51 -33.36 -5.56
N GLY A 184 3.19 -33.19 -5.47
CA GLY A 184 2.22 -34.27 -5.33
C GLY A 184 2.22 -35.24 -6.51
N GLY A 185 2.33 -34.71 -7.73
CA GLY A 185 2.44 -35.49 -8.96
C GLY A 185 3.71 -36.34 -9.00
N ALA A 186 4.87 -35.73 -8.71
CA ALA A 186 6.16 -36.42 -8.68
C ALA A 186 6.21 -37.52 -7.62
N THR A 187 5.70 -37.26 -6.41
CA THR A 187 5.65 -38.26 -5.33
C THR A 187 4.71 -39.43 -5.68
N ARG A 188 3.55 -39.15 -6.28
CA ARG A 188 2.62 -40.19 -6.75
C ARG A 188 3.23 -41.03 -7.88
N TYR A 189 3.96 -40.41 -8.79
CA TYR A 189 4.63 -41.11 -9.89
C TYR A 189 5.69 -42.09 -9.37
N ARG A 190 6.54 -41.69 -8.40
CA ARG A 190 7.56 -42.56 -7.81
C ARG A 190 6.97 -43.80 -7.13
N ARG A 191 5.84 -43.67 -6.42
CA ARG A 191 5.22 -44.81 -5.72
C ARG A 191 4.77 -45.93 -6.67
N ARG A 192 4.39 -45.60 -7.91
CA ARG A 192 3.98 -46.60 -8.92
C ARG A 192 5.13 -47.49 -9.40
N ALA A 193 6.38 -47.06 -9.25
CA ALA A 193 7.54 -47.84 -9.69
C ALA A 193 8.01 -48.90 -8.67
N THR A 194 7.54 -48.84 -7.43
CA THR A 194 7.91 -49.79 -6.37
C THR A 194 7.02 -51.04 -6.44
N ARG A 195 7.51 -52.12 -7.08
CA ARG A 195 6.91 -53.45 -6.94
C ARG A 195 7.40 -54.07 -5.63
N VAL A 196 6.50 -54.27 -4.68
CA VAL A 196 6.80 -55.03 -3.46
C VAL A 196 6.78 -56.51 -3.84
N ALA A 197 7.93 -57.17 -3.77
CA ALA A 197 8.03 -58.62 -3.87
C ALA A 197 7.94 -59.20 -2.44
N HIS A 198 6.96 -60.06 -2.19
CA HIS A 198 6.88 -60.81 -0.94
C HIS A 198 7.72 -62.09 -1.06
N ALA A 199 8.49 -62.40 -0.01
CA ALA A 199 9.31 -63.60 0.12
C ALA A 199 8.53 -64.73 0.82
#